data_AF-A0A255ZI50-F1
#
_entry.id   AF-A0A255ZI50-F1
#
_cell.length_a   1.000
_cell.length_b   1.000
_cell.length_c   1.000
_cell.angle_alpha   90.00
_cell.angle_beta   90.00
_cell.angle_gamma   90.00
#
_symmetry.space_group_name_H-M   'P 1'
#
loop_
_entity.id
_entity.type
_entity.pdbx_description
1 polymer ?
#
loop_
_entity_poly.entity_id
_entity_poly.type
_entity_poly.pdbx_seq_one_letter_code
_entity_poly.pdbx_strand_id
1 'polypeptide(L)'
;MLVECGFAKATTSEGVEYSFTPSLGRIAALGTPQEIVKLYAGLHGPSAAKDAAYVLASLCDQEDPTPLVGWIDQEGTHPGVMPESEQIIIARHLMQHGIAGKAKPSNKGDGKYSDKFEAAEYIAAARVHLGLSSADAEALSMTEFQMMFEMKFPSKADGKRDVPTREEYAASLKAIEGRRNG
;
A
#
# COMPACT_ATOMS: atom_id res chain seq x y z
N MET A 1 -14.13 -6.18 -0.87
CA MET A 1 -13.31 -5.02 -1.25
C MET A 1 -12.98 -5.09 -2.74
N LEU A 2 -12.64 -3.95 -3.34
CA LEU A 2 -12.38 -3.84 -4.77
C LEU A 2 -10.87 -3.96 -5.07
N VAL A 3 -10.51 -4.53 -6.21
CA VAL A 3 -9.08 -4.70 -6.61
C VAL A 3 -8.41 -3.35 -6.79
N GLU A 4 -9.14 -2.34 -7.27
CA GLU A 4 -8.66 -0.97 -7.37
C GLU A 4 -8.34 -0.32 -6.02
N CYS A 5 -8.79 -0.93 -4.91
CA CYS A 5 -8.50 -0.54 -3.53
C CYS A 5 -7.46 -1.44 -2.85
N GLY A 6 -6.74 -2.26 -3.62
CA GLY A 6 -5.64 -3.06 -3.12
C GLY A 6 -5.98 -4.50 -2.77
N PHE A 7 -7.24 -4.91 -2.89
CA PHE A 7 -7.64 -6.29 -2.66
C PHE A 7 -7.00 -7.22 -3.70
N ALA A 8 -6.42 -8.33 -3.24
CA ALA A 8 -5.81 -9.32 -4.12
C ALA A 8 -6.37 -10.71 -3.85
N LYS A 9 -6.38 -11.56 -4.90
CA LYS A 9 -6.69 -12.98 -4.81
C LYS A 9 -5.61 -13.79 -5.50
N ALA A 10 -5.31 -14.96 -4.96
CA ALA A 10 -4.46 -15.96 -5.58
C ALA A 10 -5.17 -17.31 -5.56
N THR A 11 -5.02 -18.08 -6.63
CA THR A 11 -5.60 -19.43 -6.74
C THR A 11 -4.49 -20.42 -7.06
N THR A 12 -4.38 -21.48 -6.26
CA THR A 12 -3.39 -22.53 -6.49
C THR A 12 -3.77 -23.39 -7.70
N SER A 13 -2.84 -24.21 -8.20
CA SER A 13 -3.12 -25.18 -9.27
C SER A 13 -4.18 -26.22 -8.88
N GLU A 14 -4.40 -26.42 -7.58
CA GLU A 14 -5.43 -27.31 -7.02
C GLU A 14 -6.80 -26.62 -6.87
N GLY A 15 -6.90 -25.33 -7.22
CA GLY A 15 -8.14 -24.55 -7.13
C GLY A 15 -8.40 -23.95 -5.75
N VAL A 16 -7.44 -24.00 -4.82
CA VAL A 16 -7.58 -23.36 -3.50
C VAL A 16 -7.41 -21.86 -3.66
N GLU A 17 -8.39 -21.08 -3.21
CA GLU A 17 -8.38 -19.61 -3.28
C GLU A 17 -7.93 -18.98 -1.96
N TYR A 18 -7.04 -18.00 -2.07
CA TYR A 18 -6.59 -17.13 -1.01
C TYR A 18 -6.93 -15.68 -1.34
N SER A 19 -7.27 -14.89 -0.34
CA SER A 19 -7.59 -13.47 -0.48
C SER A 19 -6.82 -12.62 0.50
N PHE A 20 -6.48 -11.40 0.08
CA PHE A 20 -5.63 -10.50 0.83
C PHE A 20 -6.25 -9.11 0.91
N THR A 21 -6.30 -8.58 2.13
CA THR A 21 -6.99 -7.34 2.47
C THR A 21 -6.01 -6.34 3.10
N PRO A 22 -5.66 -5.23 2.43
CA PRO A 22 -4.76 -4.21 2.99
C PRO A 22 -5.52 -3.17 3.81
N SER A 23 -6.34 -3.60 4.78
CA SER A 23 -7.11 -2.67 5.61
C SER A 23 -6.24 -1.98 6.66
N LEU A 24 -6.62 -0.78 7.09
CA LEU A 24 -5.90 0.02 8.08
C LEU A 24 -5.66 -0.76 9.38
N GLY A 25 -6.65 -1.53 9.84
CA GLY A 25 -6.51 -2.40 11.01
C GLY A 25 -5.46 -3.49 10.80
N ARG A 26 -5.43 -4.14 9.63
CA ARG A 26 -4.45 -5.20 9.33
C ARG A 26 -3.04 -4.64 9.12
N ILE A 27 -2.92 -3.48 8.48
CA ILE A 27 -1.64 -2.77 8.33
C ILE A 27 -1.10 -2.35 9.71
N ALA A 28 -1.96 -1.87 10.61
CA ALA A 28 -1.56 -1.53 11.99
C ALA A 28 -1.00 -2.73 12.77
N ALA A 29 -1.45 -3.95 12.44
CA ALA A 29 -0.99 -5.17 13.10
C ALA A 29 0.39 -5.66 12.61
N LEU A 30 0.93 -5.10 11.53
CA LEU A 30 2.25 -5.48 10.99
C LEU A 30 3.42 -5.04 11.88
N GLY A 31 3.21 -4.09 12.79
CA GLY A 31 4.25 -3.61 13.70
C GLY A 31 4.04 -2.16 14.12
N THR A 32 5.09 -1.55 14.66
CA THR A 32 5.09 -0.12 14.99
C THR A 32 5.01 0.76 13.74
N PRO A 33 4.59 2.04 13.85
CA PRO A 33 4.51 2.96 12.71
C PRO A 33 5.78 3.05 11.85
N GLN A 34 6.97 3.00 12.47
CA GLN A 34 8.26 3.02 11.78
C GLN A 34 8.59 1.66 11.15
N GLU A 35 8.26 0.55 11.81
CA GLU A 35 8.44 -0.79 11.27
C GLU A 35 7.57 -1.03 10.04
N ILE A 36 6.34 -0.50 10.00
CA ILE A 36 5.45 -0.57 8.84
C ILE A 36 6.10 0.10 7.62
N VAL A 37 6.65 1.31 7.78
CA VAL A 37 7.35 2.02 6.70
C VAL A 37 8.63 1.30 6.29
N LYS A 38 9.40 0.79 7.25
CA LYS A 38 10.62 0.01 6.98
C LYS A 38 10.32 -1.28 6.22
N LEU A 39 9.26 -1.99 6.61
CA LEU A 39 8.78 -3.20 5.94
C LEU A 39 8.38 -2.89 4.50
N TYR A 40 7.65 -1.79 4.29
CA TYR A 40 7.30 -1.36 2.94
C TYR A 40 8.53 -1.03 2.09
N ALA A 41 9.51 -0.31 2.64
CA ALA A 41 10.77 -0.04 1.95
C ALA A 41 11.56 -1.32 1.66
N GLY A 42 11.55 -2.29 2.58
CA GLY A 42 12.22 -3.59 2.46
C GLY A 42 11.73 -4.42 1.26
N LEU A 43 10.45 -4.28 0.89
CA LEU A 43 9.90 -4.89 -0.33
C LEU A 43 10.59 -4.44 -1.62
N HIS A 44 11.34 -3.33 -1.61
CA HIS A 44 12.09 -2.82 -2.76
C HIS A 44 13.60 -3.10 -2.69
N GLY A 45 14.05 -3.83 -1.67
CA GLY A 45 15.46 -4.11 -1.42
C GLY A 45 15.82 -5.60 -1.39
N PRO A 46 17.02 -5.94 -0.87
CA PRO A 46 17.50 -7.33 -0.81
C PRO A 46 16.66 -8.26 0.08
N SER A 47 15.86 -7.71 1.01
CA SER A 47 14.99 -8.48 1.90
C SER A 47 13.60 -8.75 1.31
N ALA A 48 13.34 -8.35 0.05
CA ALA A 48 12.00 -8.33 -0.53
C ALA A 48 11.24 -9.66 -0.43
N ALA A 49 11.89 -10.80 -0.68
CA ALA A 49 11.23 -12.10 -0.59
C ALA A 49 10.74 -12.42 0.83
N LYS A 50 11.60 -12.21 1.84
CA LYS A 50 11.26 -12.43 3.26
C LYS A 50 10.15 -11.48 3.71
N ASP A 51 10.26 -10.20 3.37
CA ASP A 51 9.30 -9.18 3.75
C ASP A 51 7.94 -9.41 3.06
N ALA A 52 7.95 -9.90 1.81
CA ALA A 52 6.74 -10.24 1.07
C ALA A 52 6.00 -11.42 1.71
N ALA A 53 6.70 -12.49 2.07
CA ALA A 53 6.09 -13.64 2.77
C ALA A 53 5.43 -13.20 4.09
N TYR A 54 6.10 -12.35 4.87
CA TYR A 54 5.54 -11.81 6.12
C TYR A 54 4.30 -10.93 5.89
N VAL A 55 4.33 -10.03 4.91
CA VAL A 55 3.19 -9.18 4.54
C VAL A 55 2.01 -10.04 4.10
N LEU A 56 2.22 -11.01 3.22
CA LEU A 56 1.14 -11.87 2.73
C LEU A 56 0.56 -12.72 3.84
N ALA A 57 1.40 -13.29 4.71
CA ALA A 57 0.93 -14.07 5.85
C ALA A 57 0.02 -13.24 6.78
N SER A 58 0.38 -11.97 7.00
CA SER A 58 -0.35 -11.08 7.91
C SER A 58 -1.64 -10.49 7.29
N LEU A 59 -1.64 -10.27 5.97
CA LEU A 59 -2.78 -9.66 5.26
C LEU A 59 -3.73 -10.70 4.64
N CYS A 60 -3.43 -11.98 4.76
CA CYS A 60 -4.26 -13.09 4.27
C CYS A 60 -5.56 -13.23 5.09
N ASP A 61 -6.70 -13.32 4.43
CA ASP A 61 -7.99 -13.49 5.10
C ASP A 61 -8.20 -14.90 5.68
N GLN A 62 -7.54 -15.90 5.09
CA GLN A 62 -7.53 -17.27 5.58
C GLN A 62 -6.58 -17.41 6.78
N GLU A 63 -6.91 -18.32 7.70
CA GLU A 63 -6.17 -18.55 8.95
C GLU A 63 -4.75 -19.08 8.69
N ASP A 64 -4.57 -19.91 7.66
CA ASP A 64 -3.29 -20.51 7.32
C ASP A 64 -2.88 -20.25 5.84
N PRO A 65 -2.02 -19.26 5.58
CA PRO A 65 -1.45 -19.01 4.27
C PRO A 65 -0.19 -19.83 3.98
N THR A 66 0.34 -20.62 4.93
CA THR A 66 1.65 -21.28 4.79
C THR A 66 1.77 -22.20 3.58
N PRO A 67 0.73 -22.94 3.11
CA PRO A 67 0.85 -23.72 1.89
C PRO A 67 1.09 -22.86 0.64
N LEU A 68 0.60 -21.61 0.66
CA LEU A 68 0.74 -20.66 -0.43
C LEU A 68 2.09 -19.94 -0.40
N VAL A 69 2.45 -19.36 0.75
CA VAL A 69 3.59 -18.43 0.84
C VAL A 69 4.86 -19.08 1.39
N GLY A 70 4.74 -20.25 2.04
CA GLY A 70 5.83 -20.93 2.73
C GLY A 70 5.94 -20.55 4.21
N TRP A 71 6.82 -21.23 4.93
CA TRP A 71 7.11 -20.96 6.34
C TRP A 71 8.58 -21.24 6.67
N ILE A 72 9.00 -20.81 7.86
CA ILE A 72 10.35 -21.04 8.37
C ILE A 72 10.23 -21.65 9.77
N ASP A 73 10.95 -22.74 10.01
CA ASP A 73 11.04 -23.41 11.31
C ASP A 73 12.48 -23.86 11.62
N GLN A 74 12.64 -24.79 12.56
CA GLN A 74 13.96 -25.30 12.97
C GLN A 74 14.64 -26.16 11.90
N GLU A 75 13.88 -26.76 11.00
CA GLU A 75 14.38 -27.62 9.93
C GLU A 75 14.79 -26.81 8.69
N GLY A 76 14.34 -25.56 8.61
CA GLY A 76 14.79 -24.60 7.62
C GLY A 76 13.64 -23.83 6.99
N THR A 77 13.81 -23.48 5.72
CA THR A 77 12.79 -22.78 4.92
C THR A 77 12.00 -23.79 4.12
N HIS A 78 10.69 -23.72 4.23
CA HIS A 78 9.75 -24.56 3.50
C HIS A 78 9.03 -23.69 2.47
N PRO A 79 9.27 -23.91 1.17
CA PRO A 79 8.68 -23.08 0.12
C PRO A 79 7.18 -23.34 -0.01
N GLY A 80 6.40 -22.27 -0.17
CA GLY A 80 5.00 -22.37 -0.60
C GLY A 80 4.86 -22.54 -2.10
N VAL A 81 3.64 -22.78 -2.57
CA VAL A 81 3.37 -22.97 -4.01
C VAL A 81 3.44 -21.66 -4.83
N MET A 82 3.37 -20.49 -4.19
CA MET A 82 3.50 -19.19 -4.87
C MET A 82 4.98 -18.79 -5.03
N PRO A 83 5.44 -18.51 -6.26
CA PRO A 83 6.80 -18.03 -6.51
C PRO A 83 7.12 -16.72 -5.75
N GLU A 84 8.35 -16.57 -5.26
CA GLU A 84 8.79 -15.37 -4.52
C GLU A 84 8.55 -14.07 -5.30
N SER A 85 8.73 -14.09 -6.62
CA SER A 85 8.48 -12.92 -7.47
C SER A 85 7.01 -12.48 -7.46
N GLU A 86 6.09 -13.44 -7.45
CA GLU A 86 4.65 -13.15 -7.35
C GLU A 86 4.30 -12.65 -5.95
N GLN A 87 4.90 -13.25 -4.92
CA GLN A 87 4.72 -12.80 -3.55
C GLN A 87 5.11 -11.33 -3.40
N ILE A 88 6.27 -10.94 -3.94
CA ILE A 88 6.77 -9.56 -3.91
C ILE A 88 5.82 -8.59 -4.64
N ILE A 89 5.29 -8.99 -5.80
CA ILE A 89 4.37 -8.14 -6.58
C ILE A 89 3.08 -7.89 -5.78
N ILE A 90 2.49 -8.95 -5.22
CA ILE A 90 1.24 -8.85 -4.46
C ILE A 90 1.47 -8.06 -3.16
N ALA A 91 2.55 -8.33 -2.42
CA ALA A 91 2.89 -7.61 -1.20
C ALA A 91 3.08 -6.11 -1.46
N ARG A 92 3.78 -5.72 -2.53
CA ARG A 92 3.94 -4.31 -2.93
C ARG A 92 2.61 -3.66 -3.28
N HIS A 93 1.73 -4.38 -3.98
CA HIS A 93 0.38 -3.91 -4.31
C HIS A 93 -0.44 -3.65 -3.02
N LEU A 94 -0.47 -4.62 -2.11
CA LEU A 94 -1.16 -4.51 -0.83
C LEU A 94 -0.64 -3.32 -0.01
N MET A 95 0.68 -3.21 0.17
CA MET A 95 1.30 -2.16 0.98
C MET A 95 1.14 -0.77 0.35
N GLN A 96 1.25 -0.65 -0.98
CA GLN A 96 0.94 0.60 -1.68
C GLN A 96 -0.48 1.06 -1.34
N HIS A 97 -1.46 0.16 -1.39
CA HIS A 97 -2.87 0.50 -1.17
C HIS A 97 -3.26 0.67 0.30
N GLY A 98 -2.55 0.00 1.22
CA GLY A 98 -2.76 0.07 2.66
C GLY A 98 -2.05 1.23 3.36
N ILE A 99 -0.94 1.74 2.79
CA ILE A 99 -0.11 2.80 3.40
C ILE A 99 -0.17 4.10 2.59
N ALA A 100 0.18 4.05 1.30
CA ALA A 100 0.33 5.25 0.48
C ALA A 100 -0.98 5.68 -0.21
N GLY A 101 -1.81 4.69 -0.55
CA GLY A 101 -2.99 4.87 -1.40
C GLY A 101 -2.63 5.22 -2.85
N LYS A 102 -3.63 5.74 -3.57
CA LYS A 102 -3.50 6.18 -4.99
C LYS A 102 -3.43 7.70 -5.15
N ALA A 103 -3.52 8.46 -4.06
CA ALA A 103 -3.43 9.91 -4.13
C ALA A 103 -2.06 10.35 -4.67
N LYS A 104 -2.09 11.17 -5.72
CA LYS A 104 -0.86 11.75 -6.30
C LYS A 104 -0.17 12.66 -5.28
N PRO A 105 1.17 12.62 -5.18
CA PRO A 105 1.90 13.56 -4.36
C PRO A 105 1.54 14.98 -4.78
N SER A 106 1.12 15.80 -3.82
CA SER A 106 0.83 17.21 -4.12
C SER A 106 2.15 17.95 -4.34
N ASN A 107 2.22 18.81 -5.34
CA ASN A 107 3.35 19.75 -5.54
C ASN A 107 3.49 20.78 -4.40
N LYS A 108 2.66 20.70 -3.35
CA LYS A 108 2.68 21.56 -2.16
C LYS A 108 3.44 20.93 -0.98
N GLY A 109 3.88 19.68 -1.09
CA GLY A 109 4.74 19.05 -0.09
C GLY A 109 6.20 19.47 -0.24
N ASP A 110 6.97 19.43 0.86
CA ASP A 110 8.42 19.72 0.85
C ASP A 110 9.26 18.56 0.28
N GLY A 111 8.62 17.53 -0.27
CA GLY A 111 9.26 16.35 -0.85
C GLY A 111 9.87 15.41 0.18
N LYS A 112 9.66 15.63 1.49
CA LYS A 112 10.17 14.73 2.52
C LYS A 112 9.34 13.46 2.61
N TYR A 113 10.04 12.33 2.70
CA TYR A 113 9.43 11.05 3.02
C TYR A 113 8.98 11.04 4.48
N SER A 114 7.79 10.49 4.73
CA SER A 114 7.38 10.14 6.09
C SER A 114 8.15 8.90 6.53
N ASP A 115 8.74 8.93 7.72
CA ASP A 115 9.46 7.81 8.33
C ASP A 115 8.54 6.89 9.16
N LYS A 116 7.27 7.25 9.29
CA LYS A 116 6.27 6.49 10.05
C LYS A 116 4.88 6.49 9.41
N PHE A 117 4.09 5.45 9.71
CA PHE A 117 2.69 5.32 9.31
C PHE A 117 1.78 5.12 10.52
N GLU A 118 0.99 6.15 10.85
CA GLU A 118 0.12 6.18 12.02
C GLU A 118 -1.32 5.76 11.64
N ALA A 119 -1.57 4.46 11.48
CA ALA A 119 -2.87 3.94 11.06
C ALA A 119 -4.05 4.45 11.93
N ALA A 120 -3.82 4.61 13.24
CA ALA A 120 -4.81 5.10 14.18
C ALA A 120 -5.32 6.51 13.86
N GLU A 121 -4.47 7.39 13.29
CA GLU A 121 -4.87 8.74 12.87
C GLU A 121 -5.89 8.67 11.73
N TYR A 122 -5.67 7.77 10.76
CA TYR A 122 -6.57 7.57 9.63
C TYR A 122 -7.89 6.91 10.05
N ILE A 123 -7.82 5.91 10.94
CA ILE A 123 -9.02 5.29 11.53
C ILE A 123 -9.84 6.33 12.30
N ALA A 124 -9.21 7.16 13.13
CA ALA A 124 -9.87 8.23 13.85
C ALA A 124 -10.49 9.26 12.89
N ALA A 125 -9.74 9.67 11.86
CA ALA A 125 -10.24 10.58 10.83
C ALA A 125 -11.45 10.01 10.08
N ALA A 126 -11.44 8.72 9.76
CA ALA A 126 -12.56 8.04 9.12
C ALA A 126 -13.81 8.04 10.01
N ARG A 127 -13.64 7.77 11.30
CA ARG A 127 -14.75 7.81 12.27
C ARG A 127 -15.32 9.23 12.42
N VAL A 128 -14.46 10.22 12.64
CA VAL A 128 -14.86 11.61 12.90
C VAL A 128 -15.43 12.27 11.64
N HIS A 129 -14.74 12.15 10.52
CA HIS A 129 -15.10 12.88 9.31
C HIS A 129 -16.01 12.12 8.39
N LEU A 130 -15.94 10.79 8.29
CA LEU A 130 -16.83 10.01 7.43
C LEU A 130 -18.03 9.44 8.19
N GLY A 131 -18.01 9.48 9.53
CA GLY A 131 -19.12 8.98 10.37
C GLY A 131 -19.17 7.45 10.45
N LEU A 132 -18.04 6.78 10.19
CA LEU A 132 -17.95 5.32 10.20
C LEU A 132 -17.84 4.77 11.62
N SER A 133 -18.30 3.53 11.80
CA SER A 133 -18.05 2.76 13.03
C SER A 133 -16.55 2.44 13.15
N SER A 134 -16.09 2.01 14.34
CA SER A 134 -14.69 1.57 14.49
C SER A 134 -14.36 0.42 13.55
N ALA A 135 -15.23 -0.58 13.45
CA ALA A 135 -15.04 -1.74 12.59
C ALA A 135 -14.97 -1.35 11.11
N ASP A 136 -15.87 -0.48 10.65
CA ASP A 136 -15.87 -0.03 9.26
C ASP A 136 -14.64 0.82 8.94
N ALA A 137 -14.21 1.67 9.88
CA ALA A 137 -13.00 2.48 9.72
C ALA A 137 -11.71 1.64 9.65
N GLU A 138 -11.61 0.59 10.47
CA GLU A 138 -10.48 -0.35 10.45
C GLU A 138 -10.47 -1.23 9.20
N ALA A 139 -11.64 -1.45 8.59
CA ALA A 139 -11.80 -2.24 7.37
C ALA A 139 -11.44 -1.49 6.07
N LEU A 140 -11.31 -0.17 6.10
CA LEU A 140 -10.88 0.61 4.93
C LEU A 140 -9.41 0.35 4.62
N SER A 141 -9.06 0.27 3.34
CA SER A 141 -7.70 0.57 2.86
C SER A 141 -7.42 2.08 2.86
N MET A 142 -6.14 2.47 2.77
CA MET A 142 -5.78 3.88 2.58
C MET A 142 -6.39 4.46 1.30
N THR A 143 -6.51 3.65 0.26
CA THR A 143 -7.11 4.07 -1.01
C THR A 143 -8.59 4.40 -0.85
N GLU A 144 -9.35 3.54 -0.17
CA GLU A 144 -10.78 3.78 0.09
C GLU A 144 -10.97 5.01 0.98
N PHE A 145 -10.15 5.15 2.02
CA PHE A 145 -10.15 6.34 2.86
C PHE A 145 -9.96 7.61 2.04
N GLN A 146 -8.91 7.67 1.21
CA GLN A 146 -8.62 8.82 0.35
C GLN A 146 -9.77 9.14 -0.60
N MET A 147 -10.33 8.13 -1.27
CA MET A 147 -11.46 8.29 -2.19
C MET A 147 -12.70 8.86 -1.48
N MET A 148 -13.11 8.27 -0.36
CA MET A 148 -14.27 8.74 0.40
C MET A 148 -14.06 10.15 0.95
N PHE A 149 -12.83 10.45 1.40
CA PHE A 149 -12.48 11.75 1.93
C PHE A 149 -12.49 12.83 0.84
N GLU A 150 -11.97 12.55 -0.35
CA GLU A 150 -12.05 13.46 -1.50
C GLU A 150 -13.50 13.70 -1.94
N MET A 151 -14.35 12.67 -1.96
CA MET A 151 -15.78 12.82 -2.26
C MET A 151 -16.52 13.70 -1.24
N LYS A 152 -16.19 13.58 0.05
CA LYS A 152 -16.79 14.40 1.11
C LYS A 152 -16.28 15.85 1.12
N PHE A 153 -15.03 16.06 0.69
CA PHE A 153 -14.37 17.36 0.71
C PHE A 153 -13.78 17.74 -0.67
N PRO A 154 -14.62 17.93 -1.70
CA PRO A 154 -14.19 18.08 -3.09
C PRO A 154 -13.40 19.36 -3.38
N SER A 155 -13.59 20.45 -2.61
CA SER A 155 -12.89 21.74 -2.83
C SER A 155 -11.37 21.69 -2.63
N LYS A 156 -10.83 20.61 -2.04
CA LYS A 156 -9.38 20.35 -1.99
C LYS A 156 -8.84 19.71 -3.28
N ALA A 157 -9.70 19.26 -4.20
CA ALA A 157 -9.34 18.53 -5.42
C ALA A 157 -9.25 19.41 -6.68
N ASP A 158 -9.81 20.64 -6.67
CA ASP A 158 -9.92 21.54 -7.84
C ASP A 158 -8.59 22.03 -8.44
N GLY A 159 -7.45 21.65 -7.86
CA GLY A 159 -6.11 21.96 -8.40
C GLY A 159 -5.45 20.84 -9.19
N LYS A 160 -6.04 19.64 -9.29
CA LYS A 160 -5.38 18.45 -9.86
C LYS A 160 -5.65 18.31 -11.37
N ARG A 161 -5.09 19.19 -12.21
CA ARG A 161 -4.97 18.89 -13.66
C ARG A 161 -3.98 17.74 -13.83
N ASP A 162 -4.40 16.68 -14.50
CA ASP A 162 -3.58 15.47 -14.76
C ASP A 162 -2.51 15.69 -15.84
N VAL A 163 -2.66 16.76 -16.63
CA VAL A 163 -1.77 17.08 -17.74
C VAL A 163 -1.10 18.42 -17.46
N PRO A 164 0.25 18.49 -17.46
CA PRO A 164 0.98 19.75 -17.37
C PRO A 164 0.46 20.73 -18.40
N THR A 165 0.29 21.98 -17.98
CA THR A 165 0.02 23.06 -18.94
C THR A 165 1.19 23.19 -19.91
N ARG A 166 0.94 23.77 -21.08
CA ARG A 166 1.98 24.00 -22.10
C ARG A 166 3.19 24.76 -21.54
N GLU A 167 2.94 25.68 -20.61
CA GLU A 167 3.95 26.50 -19.95
C GLU A 167 4.79 25.68 -18.95
N GLU A 168 4.14 24.83 -18.15
CA GLU A 168 4.83 23.91 -17.22
C GLU A 168 5.65 22.85 -17.96
N TYR A 169 5.14 22.35 -19.10
CA TYR A 169 5.87 21.43 -19.96
C TYR A 169 7.12 22.10 -20.54
N ALA A 170 7.00 23.32 -21.10
CA ALA A 170 8.13 24.08 -21.62
C ALA A 170 9.18 24.41 -20.55
N ALA A 171 8.73 24.75 -19.33
CA ALA A 171 9.62 25.01 -18.21
C ALA A 171 10.39 23.74 -17.77
N SER A 172 9.71 22.58 -17.72
CA SER A 172 10.35 21.31 -17.37
C SER A 172 11.40 20.88 -18.41
N LEU A 173 11.13 21.05 -19.71
CA LEU A 173 12.09 20.77 -20.78
C LEU A 173 13.32 21.66 -20.68
N LYS A 174 13.14 22.96 -20.46
CA LYS A 174 14.25 23.90 -20.30
C LYS A 174 15.13 23.56 -19.08
N ALA A 175 14.52 23.09 -17.99
CA ALA A 175 15.25 22.64 -16.80
C ALA A 175 16.05 21.34 -17.05
N ILE A 176 15.53 20.43 -17.88
CA ILE A 176 16.23 19.19 -18.27
C ILE A 176 17.40 19.50 -19.22
N GLU A 177 17.20 20.40 -20.19
CA GLU A 177 18.25 20.85 -21.11
C GLU A 177 19.38 21.58 -20.37
N GLY A 178 19.05 22.42 -19.38
CA GLY A 178 20.03 23.09 -18.53
C GLY A 178 20.88 22.12 -17.69
N ARG A 179 20.36 20.94 -17.34
CA ARG A 179 21.12 19.88 -16.64
C ARG A 179 21.99 19.02 -17.55
N ARG A 180 21.74 19.00 -18.87
CA ARG A 180 22.57 18.28 -19.85
C ARG A 180 23.77 19.09 -20.33
N ASN A 181 23.75 20.41 -20.13
CA ASN A 181 24.74 21.34 -20.65
C ASN A 181 25.66 21.95 -19.57
N GLY A 182 25.66 21.40 -18.36
CA GLY A 182 26.59 21.72 -17.26
C GLY A 182 27.25 20.45 -16.74
#